data_AF-A0A3L6TXW8-F1
#
_entry.id   AF-A0A3L6TXW8-F1
#
_cell.length_a   1.000
_cell.length_b   1.000
_cell.length_c   1.000
_cell.angle_alpha   90.00
_cell.angle_beta   90.00
_cell.angle_gamma   90.00
#
_symmetry.space_group_name_H-M   'P 1'
#
loop_
_entity.id
_entity.type
_entity.pdbx_description
1 polymer ?
#
loop_
_entity_poly.entity_id
_entity_poly.type
_entity_poly.pdbx_seq_one_letter_code
_entity_poly.pdbx_strand_id
1 'polypeptide(L)'
;MLLNTGNNLDIVVMDSYGQRLWRSFNLPTDMVLPQQPMTRDTKLVSALARGYLYSGFYTHFFDITNMQSLIYNNGPKISTVYWPKPYCKAWAYNTATYNNSQNGILDLKGLFVASDKFEASDLDQEVMRRLTLDYDGNLRLYSLNATVAIGRSLGWHCT
;
A
#
# COMPACT_ATOMS: atom_id res chain seq x y z
N MET A 1 12.87 15.47 -13.26
CA MET A 1 13.83 14.37 -13.52
C MET A 1 13.13 13.05 -13.29
N LEU A 2 13.38 12.05 -14.14
CA LEU A 2 12.93 10.67 -13.90
C LEU A 2 14.05 9.92 -13.18
N LEU A 3 13.75 9.33 -12.03
CA LEU A 3 14.67 8.49 -11.28
C LEU A 3 14.24 7.03 -11.41
N ASN A 4 15.18 6.16 -11.75
CA ASN A 4 14.97 4.73 -11.67
C ASN A 4 15.44 4.22 -10.30
N THR A 5 14.51 3.74 -9.48
CA THR A 5 14.81 3.09 -8.19
C THR A 5 14.56 1.58 -8.32
N GLY A 6 15.41 0.91 -9.12
CA GLY A 6 15.32 -0.52 -9.42
C GLY A 6 14.40 -0.84 -10.59
N ASN A 7 13.19 -1.31 -10.30
CA ASN A 7 12.14 -1.62 -11.29
C ASN A 7 11.02 -0.56 -11.32
N ASN A 8 11.22 0.57 -10.63
CA ASN A 8 10.20 1.60 -10.42
C ASN A 8 10.67 2.95 -10.97
N LEU A 9 9.73 3.71 -11.52
CA LEU A 9 9.96 5.07 -12.04
C LEU A 9 9.38 6.09 -11.05
N ASP A 10 10.26 6.89 -10.44
CA ASP A 10 9.86 8.03 -9.60
C ASP A 10 10.07 9.35 -10.36
N ILE A 11 9.01 10.15 -10.46
CA ILE A 11 9.07 11.50 -11.03
C ILE A 11 9.44 12.46 -9.91
N VAL A 12 10.54 13.20 -10.09
CA VAL A 12 11.04 14.15 -9.10
C VAL A 12 11.17 15.55 -9.69
N VAL A 13 10.63 16.54 -8.99
CA VAL A 13 10.80 17.97 -9.28
C VAL A 13 11.88 18.53 -8.37
N MET A 14 12.82 19.26 -8.95
CA MET A 14 13.96 19.86 -8.24
C MET A 14 14.06 21.35 -8.55
N ASP A 15 14.67 22.11 -7.64
CA ASP A 15 15.05 23.51 -7.89
C ASP A 15 16.36 23.60 -8.69
N SER A 16 16.80 24.83 -8.98
CA SER A 16 18.05 25.10 -9.69
C SER A 16 19.32 24.69 -8.93
N TYR A 17 19.23 24.42 -7.63
CA TYR A 17 20.33 23.98 -6.78
C TYR A 17 20.35 22.46 -6.57
N GLY A 18 19.45 21.72 -7.24
CA GLY A 18 19.32 20.27 -7.11
C GLY A 18 18.57 19.81 -5.86
N GLN A 19 17.89 20.70 -5.14
CA GLN A 19 17.05 20.32 -4.00
C GLN A 19 15.74 19.73 -4.51
N ARG A 20 15.33 18.61 -3.91
CA ARG A 20 14.07 17.94 -4.25
C ARG A 20 12.89 18.70 -3.63
N LEU A 21 12.07 19.29 -4.49
CA LEU A 21 10.86 20.02 -4.10
C LEU A 21 9.63 19.12 -3.99
N TRP A 22 9.54 18.11 -4.87
CA TRP A 22 8.40 17.19 -4.91
C TRP A 22 8.80 15.86 -5.55
N ARG A 23 8.11 14.77 -5.20
CA ARG A 23 8.24 13.48 -5.86
C ARG A 23 6.91 12.73 -5.93
N SER A 24 6.73 11.92 -6.98
CA SER A 24 5.51 11.13 -7.20
C SER A 24 5.23 10.15 -6.08
N PHE A 25 6.27 9.56 -5.49
CA PHE A 25 6.13 8.59 -4.41
C PHE A 25 5.55 9.17 -3.11
N ASN A 26 5.52 10.49 -2.95
CA ASN A 26 4.93 11.13 -1.77
C ASN A 26 3.39 11.15 -1.81
N LEU A 27 2.79 10.93 -2.98
CA LEU A 27 1.34 10.99 -3.19
C LEU A 27 0.87 9.78 -4.02
N PRO A 28 0.95 8.54 -3.48
CA PRO A 28 0.37 7.40 -4.16
C PRO A 28 -1.15 7.56 -4.30
N THR A 29 -1.71 6.99 -5.37
CA THR A 29 -3.15 6.94 -5.61
C THR A 29 -3.77 5.76 -4.87
N ASP A 30 -3.65 4.58 -5.46
CA ASP A 30 -4.22 3.31 -5.06
C ASP A 30 -3.13 2.25 -4.85
N MET A 31 -1.88 2.56 -5.16
CA MET A 31 -0.77 1.61 -5.17
C MET A 31 0.51 2.12 -4.51
N VAL A 32 1.28 1.18 -3.97
CA VAL A 32 2.64 1.35 -3.45
C VAL A 32 3.58 0.45 -4.23
N LEU A 33 4.70 1.02 -4.68
CA LEU A 33 5.74 0.29 -5.38
C LEU A 33 6.81 -0.25 -4.40
N PRO A 34 7.60 -1.27 -4.78
CA PRO A 34 8.73 -1.70 -3.97
C PRO A 34 9.63 -0.54 -3.56
N GLN A 35 10.08 -0.54 -2.31
CA GLN A 35 10.91 0.50 -1.68
C GLN A 35 10.23 1.89 -1.55
N GLN A 36 8.97 2.04 -1.96
CA GLN A 36 8.18 3.21 -1.64
C GLN A 36 7.68 3.09 -0.20
N PRO A 37 8.04 4.02 0.70
CA PRO A 37 7.56 3.98 2.07
C PRO A 37 6.08 4.37 2.13
N MET A 38 5.30 3.59 2.87
CA MET A 38 3.93 3.89 3.23
C MET A 38 3.92 4.39 4.67
N THR A 39 3.85 5.71 4.87
CA THR A 39 3.87 6.34 6.20
C THR A 39 2.45 6.65 6.70
N ARG A 40 2.32 7.24 7.90
CA ARG A 40 1.04 7.80 8.39
C ARG A 40 0.39 8.82 7.47
N ASP A 41 1.20 9.57 6.73
CA ASP A 41 0.72 10.58 5.80
C ASP A 41 0.29 9.96 4.46
N THR A 42 0.61 8.68 4.25
CA THR A 42 0.27 7.93 3.05
C THR A 42 -1.12 7.33 3.17
N LYS A 43 -1.94 7.55 2.14
CA LYS A 43 -3.26 6.92 2.01
C LYS A 43 -3.36 6.30 0.63
N LEU A 44 -3.86 5.07 0.58
CA LEU A 44 -4.24 4.41 -0.66
C LEU A 44 -5.75 4.54 -0.79
N VAL A 45 -6.20 5.20 -1.85
CA VAL A 45 -7.61 5.36 -2.18
C VAL A 45 -7.88 4.47 -3.38
N SER A 46 -8.76 3.49 -3.23
CA SER A 46 -9.11 2.55 -4.30
C SER A 46 -9.61 3.27 -5.54
N ALA A 47 -9.46 2.67 -6.71
CA ALA A 47 -10.22 3.10 -7.89
C ALA A 47 -11.74 2.90 -7.69
N LEU A 48 -12.56 3.67 -8.42
CA LEU A 48 -14.03 3.55 -8.38
C LEU A 48 -14.51 2.19 -8.90
N ALA A 49 -13.87 1.71 -9.96
CA ALA A 49 -14.14 0.43 -10.60
C ALA A 49 -12.91 0.00 -11.39
N ARG A 50 -12.90 -1.26 -11.84
CA ARG A 50 -11.82 -1.81 -12.68
C ARG A 50 -11.59 -0.94 -13.92
N GLY A 51 -10.38 -0.44 -14.09
CA GLY A 51 -9.99 0.37 -15.26
C GLY A 51 -10.41 1.85 -15.18
N TYR A 52 -11.04 2.29 -14.10
CA TYR A 52 -11.38 3.70 -13.89
C TYR A 52 -10.26 4.41 -13.12
N LEU A 53 -10.01 5.68 -13.45
CA LEU A 53 -9.00 6.53 -12.78
C LEU A 53 -9.59 7.39 -11.65
N TYR A 54 -10.91 7.36 -11.47
CA TYR A 54 -11.58 8.11 -10.40
C TYR A 54 -11.43 7.40 -9.06
N SER A 55 -11.32 8.18 -7.99
CA SER A 55 -11.31 7.67 -6.62
C SER A 55 -12.63 6.97 -6.29
N GLY A 56 -12.51 5.78 -5.72
CA GLY A 56 -13.59 4.98 -5.16
C GLY A 56 -13.79 5.22 -3.68
N PHE A 57 -14.35 4.22 -3.02
CA PHE A 57 -14.86 4.36 -1.66
C PHE A 57 -13.95 3.77 -0.59
N TYR A 58 -12.95 2.96 -0.95
CA TYR A 58 -12.07 2.34 0.03
C TYR A 58 -10.82 3.17 0.24
N THR A 59 -10.42 3.33 1.51
CA THR A 59 -9.18 4.00 1.86
C THR A 59 -8.40 3.18 2.88
N HIS A 60 -7.19 2.76 2.52
CA HIS A 60 -6.24 2.09 3.40
C HIS A 60 -5.18 3.09 3.88
N PHE A 61 -4.90 3.11 5.18
CA PHE A 61 -3.99 4.05 5.82
C PHE A 61 -3.53 3.54 7.19
N PHE A 62 -2.55 4.21 7.79
CA PHE A 62 -2.18 3.99 9.19
C PHE A 62 -2.94 4.93 10.12
N ASP A 63 -3.63 4.39 11.12
CA ASP A 63 -4.37 5.19 12.10
C ASP A 63 -3.43 5.86 13.14
N ILE A 64 -4.02 6.62 14.07
CA ILE A 64 -3.27 7.32 15.14
C ILE A 64 -2.44 6.37 16.01
N THR A 65 -2.77 5.07 16.02
CA THR A 65 -2.10 4.02 16.78
C THR A 65 -1.03 3.27 15.97
N ASN A 66 -0.65 3.73 14.77
CA ASN A 66 0.24 3.02 13.83
C ASN A 66 -0.33 1.68 13.32
N MET A 67 -1.64 1.44 13.47
CA MET A 67 -2.24 0.23 12.93
C MET A 67 -2.75 0.50 11.52
N GLN A 68 -2.49 -0.43 10.61
CA GLN A 68 -3.15 -0.42 9.32
C GLN A 68 -4.67 -0.45 9.52
N SER A 69 -5.38 0.33 8.73
CA SER A 69 -6.84 0.46 8.80
C SER A 69 -7.39 0.62 7.39
N LEU A 70 -8.57 0.07 7.18
CA LEU A 70 -9.35 0.18 5.96
C LEU A 70 -10.71 0.76 6.30
N ILE A 71 -11.06 1.86 5.67
CA ILE A 71 -12.38 2.47 5.78
C ILE A 71 -13.12 2.38 4.45
N TYR A 72 -14.43 2.26 4.54
CA TYR A 72 -15.35 2.48 3.44
C TYR A 72 -16.02 3.86 3.63
N ASN A 73 -15.82 4.74 2.66
CA ASN A 73 -16.29 6.12 2.65
C ASN A 73 -17.49 6.23 1.70
N ASN A 74 -18.71 6.19 2.22
CA ASN A 74 -19.92 6.34 1.41
C ASN A 74 -20.40 7.80 1.43
N GLY A 75 -19.59 8.70 0.89
CA GLY A 75 -19.88 10.14 0.85
C GLY A 75 -19.57 10.90 2.16
N PRO A 76 -19.93 12.19 2.25
CA PRO A 76 -19.43 13.12 3.27
C PRO A 76 -19.94 12.89 4.70
N LYS A 77 -20.86 11.94 4.90
CA LYS A 77 -21.55 11.75 6.19
C LYS A 77 -21.23 10.42 6.87
N ILE A 78 -20.71 9.43 6.14
CA ILE A 78 -20.55 8.07 6.68
C ILE A 78 -19.21 7.49 6.21
N SER A 79 -18.31 7.33 7.18
CA SER A 79 -17.11 6.50 7.08
C SER A 79 -17.26 5.35 8.05
N THR A 80 -17.14 4.12 7.56
CA THR A 80 -17.21 2.91 8.39
C THR A 80 -15.87 2.20 8.36
N VAL A 81 -15.38 1.80 9.54
CA VAL A 81 -14.17 0.96 9.65
C VAL A 81 -14.52 -0.43 9.14
N TYR A 82 -13.88 -0.80 8.03
CA TYR A 82 -14.04 -2.10 7.40
C TYR A 82 -13.01 -3.11 7.93
N TRP A 83 -11.78 -2.64 8.19
CA TRP A 83 -10.72 -3.43 8.82
C TRP A 83 -9.82 -2.57 9.71
N PRO A 84 -9.30 -3.08 10.84
CA PRO A 84 -9.59 -4.39 11.43
C PRO A 84 -11.00 -4.45 12.01
N LYS A 85 -11.57 -5.66 12.14
CA LYS A 85 -12.90 -5.84 12.75
C LYS A 85 -12.89 -5.26 14.17
N PRO A 86 -13.88 -4.46 14.59
CA PRO A 86 -13.86 -3.75 15.88
C PRO A 86 -13.61 -4.66 17.09
N TYR A 87 -14.17 -5.87 17.07
CA TYR A 87 -14.07 -6.86 18.14
C TYR A 87 -12.70 -7.57 18.20
N CYS A 88 -11.91 -7.51 17.13
CA CYS A 88 -10.55 -8.07 17.10
C CYS A 88 -9.53 -7.17 17.82
N LYS A 89 -9.85 -5.89 18.08
CA LYS A 89 -8.95 -4.96 18.81
C LYS A 89 -8.89 -5.23 20.32
N ALA A 90 -9.86 -5.91 20.92
CA ALA A 90 -10.03 -5.93 22.38
C ALA A 90 -9.11 -6.90 23.15
N TRP A 91 -8.50 -7.91 22.50
CA TRP A 91 -7.76 -8.96 23.24
C TRP A 91 -6.43 -9.40 22.62
N ALA A 92 -6.17 -9.10 21.34
CA ALA A 92 -4.92 -9.52 20.67
C ALA A 92 -3.73 -8.57 20.91
N TYR A 93 -3.94 -7.43 21.60
CA TYR A 93 -2.99 -6.31 21.63
C TYR A 93 -2.33 -6.08 23.00
N ASN A 94 -2.01 -7.15 23.73
CA ASN A 94 -1.01 -7.06 24.82
C ASN A 94 0.41 -7.46 24.36
N THR A 95 0.59 -7.84 23.08
CA THR A 95 1.87 -8.37 22.57
C THR A 95 2.34 -7.79 21.23
N ALA A 96 1.54 -6.99 20.53
CA ALA A 96 2.03 -6.16 19.43
C ALA A 96 2.55 -4.84 20.01
N THR A 97 3.74 -4.99 20.58
CA THR A 97 4.70 -3.98 20.98
C THR A 97 4.60 -2.66 20.24
N TYR A 98 4.94 -1.60 20.97
CA TYR A 98 5.43 -0.29 20.50
C TYR A 98 6.53 -0.47 19.43
N ASN A 99 6.19 -0.99 18.27
CA ASN A 99 7.10 -1.21 17.18
C ASN A 99 7.15 0.10 16.42
N ASN A 100 8.21 0.86 16.67
CA ASN A 100 8.44 2.21 16.16
C ASN A 100 8.68 2.27 14.63
N SER A 101 8.33 1.20 13.90
CA SER A 101 8.27 1.18 12.45
C SER A 101 6.99 1.90 12.02
N GLN A 102 7.04 3.23 11.99
CA GLN A 102 5.92 4.10 11.59
C GLN A 102 5.51 3.96 10.11
N ASN A 103 6.19 3.07 9.37
CA ASN A 103 6.12 2.96 7.92
C ASN A 103 5.97 1.50 7.50
N GLY A 104 5.10 1.24 6.51
CA GLY A 104 5.05 0.01 5.75
C GLY A 104 5.99 0.06 4.54
N ILE A 105 6.69 -1.03 4.23
CA ILE A 105 7.59 -1.12 3.07
C ILE A 105 7.38 -2.47 2.39
N LEU A 106 7.16 -2.44 1.07
CA LEU A 106 7.26 -3.61 0.20
C LEU A 106 8.70 -3.70 -0.30
N ASP A 107 9.38 -4.82 -0.04
CA ASP A 107 10.72 -5.04 -0.58
C ASP A 107 10.69 -5.59 -2.02
N LEU A 108 11.87 -5.68 -2.63
CA LEU A 108 12.01 -6.20 -4.00
C LEU A 108 11.76 -7.72 -4.11
N LYS A 109 11.77 -8.45 -3.00
CA LYS A 109 11.62 -9.91 -2.94
C LYS A 109 10.16 -10.34 -2.79
N GLY A 110 9.26 -9.42 -2.45
CA GLY A 110 7.84 -9.70 -2.26
C GLY A 110 7.42 -9.78 -0.79
N LEU A 111 8.26 -9.28 0.12
CA LEU A 111 7.91 -9.14 1.52
C LEU A 111 7.41 -7.71 1.79
N PHE A 112 6.17 -7.59 2.26
CA PHE A 112 5.63 -6.35 2.82
C PHE A 112 5.70 -6.41 4.35
N VAL A 113 6.37 -5.43 4.96
CA VAL A 113 6.46 -5.30 6.41
C VAL A 113 5.82 -3.98 6.82
N ALA A 114 4.84 -4.04 7.72
CA ALA A 114 4.12 -2.92 8.31
C ALA A 114 3.78 -3.25 9.77
N SER A 115 2.56 -2.90 10.25
CA SER A 115 2.06 -3.41 11.53
C SER A 115 1.94 -4.94 11.54
N ASP A 116 1.62 -5.50 10.38
CA ASP A 116 1.62 -6.93 10.08
C ASP A 116 2.64 -7.23 8.99
N LYS A 117 2.94 -8.51 8.79
CA LYS A 117 3.87 -9.00 7.77
C LYS A 117 3.10 -9.79 6.70
N PHE A 118 3.43 -9.56 5.44
CA PHE A 118 2.82 -10.25 4.31
C PHE A 118 3.87 -10.68 3.27
N GLU A 119 3.80 -11.93 2.78
CA GLU A 119 4.77 -12.52 1.85
C GLU A 119 4.11 -12.99 0.55
N ALA A 120 4.68 -12.58 -0.58
CA ALA A 120 4.28 -13.05 -1.90
C ALA A 120 4.40 -14.57 -2.03
N SER A 121 3.51 -15.20 -2.80
CA SER A 121 3.63 -16.63 -3.12
C SER A 121 4.89 -16.97 -3.93
N ASP A 122 5.42 -15.96 -4.63
CA ASP A 122 6.66 -16.01 -5.42
C ASP A 122 7.80 -15.25 -4.73
N LEU A 123 7.83 -15.29 -3.38
CA LEU A 123 8.89 -14.69 -2.58
C LEU A 123 10.27 -15.08 -3.11
N ASP A 124 11.22 -14.14 -3.04
CA ASP A 124 12.60 -14.27 -3.51
C ASP A 124 12.78 -14.38 -5.04
N GLN A 125 11.71 -14.40 -5.84
CA GLN A 125 11.83 -14.29 -7.29
C GLN A 125 12.09 -12.83 -7.71
N GLU A 126 12.97 -12.60 -8.68
CA GLU A 126 13.21 -11.27 -9.26
C GLU A 126 12.14 -10.92 -10.30
N VAL A 127 10.97 -10.47 -9.83
CA VAL A 127 9.85 -10.04 -10.69
C VAL A 127 9.42 -8.62 -10.33
N MET A 128 8.75 -7.94 -11.28
CA MET A 128 8.18 -6.62 -11.00
C MET A 128 6.96 -6.77 -10.09
N ARG A 129 6.82 -5.87 -9.11
CA ARG A 129 5.77 -5.98 -8.10
C ARG A 129 5.08 -4.64 -7.84
N ARG A 130 3.83 -4.70 -7.41
CA ARG A 130 3.09 -3.57 -6.83
C ARG A 130 2.07 -4.06 -5.82
N LEU A 131 1.88 -3.29 -4.75
CA LEU A 131 0.80 -3.50 -3.80
C LEU A 131 -0.32 -2.51 -4.13
N THR A 132 -1.53 -2.98 -4.40
CA THR A 132 -2.65 -2.15 -4.87
C THR A 132 -3.88 -2.37 -4.01
N LEU A 133 -4.53 -1.30 -3.57
CA LEU A 133 -5.88 -1.35 -3.01
C LEU A 133 -6.88 -1.34 -4.16
N ASP A 134 -7.43 -2.51 -4.46
CA ASP A 134 -8.38 -2.64 -5.57
C ASP A 134 -9.74 -2.01 -5.25
N TYR A 135 -10.52 -1.76 -6.30
CA TYR A 135 -11.86 -1.17 -6.25
C TYR A 135 -12.86 -1.95 -5.37
N ASP A 136 -12.58 -3.21 -5.08
CA ASP A 136 -13.40 -4.08 -4.22
C ASP A 136 -12.97 -4.03 -2.74
N GLY A 137 -12.05 -3.14 -2.39
CA GLY A 137 -11.57 -2.93 -1.02
C GLY A 137 -10.53 -3.94 -0.55
N ASN A 138 -10.02 -4.79 -1.44
CA ASN A 138 -8.97 -5.74 -1.08
C ASN A 138 -7.60 -5.19 -1.47
N LEU A 139 -6.68 -5.17 -0.50
CA LEU A 139 -5.26 -4.89 -0.74
C LEU A 139 -4.62 -6.15 -1.35
N ARG A 140 -4.02 -6.02 -2.53
CA ARG A 140 -3.44 -7.15 -3.28
C ARG A 140 -2.01 -6.89 -3.69
N LEU A 141 -1.14 -7.88 -3.53
CA LEU A 141 0.18 -7.87 -4.14
C LEU A 141 0.09 -8.49 -5.53
N TYR A 142 0.54 -7.74 -6.53
CA TYR A 142 0.62 -8.16 -7.92
C TYR A 142 2.08 -8.39 -8.28
N SER A 143 2.35 -9.54 -8.90
CA SER A 143 3.64 -9.88 -9.49
C SER A 143 3.50 -9.97 -11.01
N LEU A 144 4.44 -9.34 -11.72
CA LEU A 144 4.56 -9.36 -13.16
C LEU A 144 5.91 -9.98 -13.53
N ASN A 145 5.86 -11.20 -14.07
CA ASN A 145 7.01 -11.84 -14.68
C ASN A 145 7.09 -11.43 -16.15
N ALA A 146 8.11 -10.65 -16.53
CA ALA A 146 8.28 -10.20 -17.92
C ALA A 146 8.65 -11.35 -18.87
N THR A 147 9.18 -12.46 -18.36
CA THR A 147 9.59 -13.63 -19.16
C THR A 147 8.43 -14.55 -19.52
N VAL A 148 7.36 -14.53 -18.72
CA VAL A 148 6.16 -15.34 -18.88
C VAL A 148 5.00 -14.39 -18.63
N ALA A 149 4.37 -13.83 -19.68
CA ALA A 149 3.35 -12.79 -19.59
C ALA A 149 2.07 -13.21 -18.82
N ILE A 150 2.19 -13.46 -17.52
CA ILE A 150 1.13 -13.88 -16.61
C ILE A 150 1.27 -13.01 -15.35
N GLY A 151 0.24 -12.21 -15.07
CA GLY A 151 0.09 -11.51 -13.80
C GLY A 151 -0.58 -12.42 -12.77
N ARG A 152 -0.03 -12.51 -11.56
CA ARG A 152 -0.68 -13.18 -10.42
C ARG A 152 -1.00 -12.15 -9.34
N SER A 153 -2.15 -12.29 -8.70
CA SER A 153 -2.64 -11.41 -7.64
C SER A 153 -3.07 -12.22 -6.43
N LEU A 154 -2.69 -11.80 -5.23
CA LEU A 154 -3.14 -12.41 -3.98
C LEU A 154 -3.75 -11.32 -3.08
N GLY A 155 -4.91 -11.60 -2.48
CA GLY A 155 -5.63 -10.66 -1.60
C GLY A 155 -5.95 -11.27 -0.24
N TRP A 156 -6.11 -10.43 0.77
CA TRP A 156 -6.19 -10.85 2.18
C TRP A 156 -7.59 -10.64 2.77
N HIS A 157 -8.05 -11.61 3.55
CA HIS A 157 -9.12 -11.44 4.54
C HIS A 157 -8.65 -12.06 5.86
N CYS A 158 -8.87 -11.40 6.98
CA CYS A 158 -8.61 -11.99 8.29
C CYS A 158 -9.58 -13.15 8.53
N THR A 159 -9.06 -14.37 8.64
CA THR A 159 -9.77 -15.50 9.26
C THR A 159 -9.90 -15.28 10.75
#